data_AF-A0A182YRL8-F1
#
_entry.id   AF-A0A182YRL8-F1
#
_cell.length_a   1.000
_cell.length_b   1.000
_cell.length_c   1.000
_cell.angle_alpha   90.00
_cell.angle_beta   90.00
_cell.angle_gamma   90.00
#
_symmetry.space_group_name_H-M   'P 1'
#
loop_
_entity.id
_entity.type
_entity.pdbx_description
1 polymer ?
#
loop_
_entity_poly.entity_id
_entity_poly.type
_entity_poly.pdbx_seq_one_letter_code
_entity_poly.pdbx_strand_id
1 'polypeptide(L)' 'LIAPLKFHYDPGDYLTVQCRPGFVEHGANGGPPERPRCTPEGDWSGPVPQCRSYEEI' A
#
# COMPACT_ATOMS: atom_id res chain seq x y z
N LEU A 1 -4.89 -2.94 6.32
CA LEU A 1 -5.73 -1.75 6.54
C LEU A 1 -5.20 -0.69 5.58
N ILE A 2 -5.59 0.58 5.65
CA ILE A 2 -4.87 1.64 4.93
C ILE A 2 -4.60 2.79 5.90
N ALA A 3 -3.43 3.41 5.78
CA ALA A 3 -3.03 4.51 6.64
C ALA A 3 -2.31 5.62 5.83
N PRO A 4 -2.64 6.91 6.08
CA PRO A 4 -3.78 7.38 6.88
C PRO A 4 -5.11 7.06 6.17
N LEU A 5 -6.18 6.75 6.89
CA LEU A 5 -7.51 6.61 6.31
C LEU A 5 -8.11 8.01 6.10
N LYS A 6 -8.24 8.42 4.83
CA LYS A 6 -8.83 9.72 4.45
C LYS A 6 -9.95 9.52 3.43
N PHE A 7 -10.87 10.48 3.37
CA PHE A 7 -11.90 10.52 2.31
C PHE A 7 -11.34 11.06 0.98
N HIS A 8 -10.34 11.94 1.04
CA HIS A 8 -9.60 12.46 -0.11
C HIS A 8 -8.10 12.49 0.22
N TYR A 9 -7.27 12.31 -0.80
CA TYR A 9 -5.82 12.43 -0.71
C TYR A 9 -5.38 13.54 -1.66
N ASP A 10 -4.50 14.41 -1.18
CA ASP A 10 -3.96 15.49 -1.99
C ASP A 10 -2.75 15.00 -2.80
N PRO A 11 -2.47 15.57 -3.97
CA PRO A 11 -1.25 15.28 -4.71
C PRO A 11 -0.01 15.39 -3.81
N GLY A 12 0.77 14.30 -3.75
CA GLY A 12 1.91 14.17 -2.85
C GLY A 12 1.66 13.39 -1.56
N ASP A 13 0.41 13.12 -1.21
CA ASP A 13 0.10 12.18 -0.13
C ASP A 13 0.61 10.77 -0.45
N TYR A 14 0.99 10.04 0.61
CA TYR A 14 1.37 8.63 0.53
C TYR A 14 0.36 7.78 1.29
N LEU A 15 0.18 6.55 0.84
CA LEU A 15 -0.55 5.53 1.58
C LEU A 15 0.36 4.34 1.96
N THR A 16 0.07 3.76 3.12
CA THR A 16 0.67 2.50 3.59
C THR A 16 -0.43 1.50 3.96
N VAL A 17 -0.07 0.22 4.08
CA VAL A 17 -1.07 -0.85 4.25
C VAL A 17 -1.21 -1.35 5.68
N GLN A 18 -0.22 -1.82 6.41
CA GLN A 18 -0.45 -2.50 7.70
C GLN A 18 -1.41 -3.70 7.63
N CYS A 19 -0.81 -4.88 7.59
CA CYS A 19 -1.52 -6.15 7.58
C CYS A 19 -2.01 -6.55 8.98
N ARG A 20 -2.97 -7.48 9.02
CA ARG A 20 -3.43 -8.10 10.27
C ARG A 20 -2.28 -8.93 10.89
N PRO A 21 -2.33 -9.24 12.20
CA PRO A 21 -1.40 -10.18 12.80
C PRO A 21 -1.35 -11.48 11.99
N GLY A 22 -0.13 -11.95 11.74
CA GLY A 22 0.14 -13.12 10.92
C GLY A 22 0.24 -12.90 9.41
N PHE A 23 0.23 -11.64 8.96
CA PHE A 23 0.45 -11.29 7.57
C PHE A 23 1.49 -10.17 7.44
N VAL A 24 2.20 -10.15 6.32
CA VAL A 24 3.22 -9.14 5.98
C VAL A 24 2.91 -8.49 4.64
N GLU A 25 3.31 -7.23 4.50
CA GLU A 25 3.18 -6.48 3.25
C GLU A 25 4.13 -7.04 2.19
N HIS A 26 3.63 -7.19 0.98
CA HIS A 26 4.34 -7.69 -0.17
C HIS A 26 3.97 -6.87 -1.40
N GLY A 27 4.94 -6.59 -2.26
CA GLY A 27 4.69 -5.87 -3.50
C GLY A 27 3.71 -6.64 -4.37
N ALA A 28 2.79 -5.92 -5.03
CA ALA A 28 1.80 -6.53 -5.92
C ALA A 28 2.45 -7.36 -7.05
N ASN A 29 3.70 -7.04 -7.41
CA ASN A 29 4.47 -7.68 -8.47
C ASN A 29 5.48 -8.72 -7.97
N GLY A 30 5.44 -9.14 -6.70
CA GLY A 30 6.43 -10.07 -6.17
C GLY A 30 7.65 -9.44 -5.49
N GLY A 31 7.77 -8.12 -5.57
CA GLY A 31 8.88 -7.36 -5.00
C GLY A 31 8.62 -6.86 -3.57
N PRO A 32 9.52 -6.01 -3.05
CA PRO A 32 9.31 -5.30 -1.79
C PRO A 32 8.00 -4.50 -1.81
N PRO A 33 7.34 -4.29 -0.66
CA PRO A 33 6.16 -3.44 -0.59
C PRO A 33 6.49 -1.99 -0.95
N GLU A 34 5.70 -1.42 -1.86
CA GLU A 34 5.83 -0.02 -2.29
C GLU A 34 4.83 0.88 -1.56
N ARG A 35 5.15 2.17 -1.41
CA ARG A 35 4.23 3.16 -0.83
C ARG A 35 3.75 4.10 -1.94
N PRO A 36 2.59 3.82 -2.56
CA PRO A 36 2.14 4.63 -3.67
C PRO A 36 1.80 6.05 -3.21
N ARG A 37 2.10 7.00 -4.10
CA ARG A 37 1.88 8.43 -3.91
C ARG A 37 0.70 8.89 -4.77
N CYS A 38 -0.15 9.75 -4.23
CA CYS A 38 -1.19 10.43 -5.00
C CYS A 38 -0.51 11.39 -5.98
N THR A 39 -0.82 11.25 -7.27
CA THR A 39 -0.25 12.07 -8.35
C THR A 39 -1.08 13.34 -8.54
N PRO A 40 -0.53 14.40 -9.17
CA PRO A 40 -1.31 15.56 -9.58
C PRO A 40 -2.45 15.23 -10.56
N GLU A 41 -2.34 14.12 -11.28
CA GLU A 41 -3.35 13.62 -12.21
C GLU A 41 -4.53 12.94 -11.50
N GLY A 42 -4.44 12.74 -10.17
CA GLY A 42 -5.50 12.17 -9.34
C GLY A 42 -5.48 10.64 -9.26
N ASP A 43 -4.44 10.00 -9.79
CA ASP A 43 -4.19 8.57 -9.69
C ASP A 43 -3.10 8.25 -8.66
N TRP A 44 -2.84 6.96 -8.44
CA TRP A 44 -1.79 6.49 -7.55
C TRP A 44 -0.58 6.06 -8.37
N SER A 45 0.62 6.46 -7.93
CA SER A 45 1.87 6.17 -8.62
C SER A 45 2.20 4.68 -8.79
N GLY A 46 1.44 3.80 -8.15
CA GLY A 46 1.62 2.36 -8.20
C GLY A 46 0.49 1.62 -7.48
N PRO A 47 0.49 0.28 -7.56
CA PRO A 47 -0.48 -0.55 -6.87
C PRO A 47 -0.23 -0.52 -5.35
N VAL A 48 -1.30 -0.75 -4.60
CA VAL A 48 -1.23 -0.93 -3.14
C VAL A 48 -0.57 -2.28 -2.81
N PRO A 49 0.34 -2.36 -1.82
CA PRO A 49 0.89 -3.64 -1.35
C PRO A 49 -0.20 -4.62 -0.92
N GLN A 50 0.08 -5.91 -1.13
CA GLN A 50 -0.79 -6.99 -0.71
C GLN A 50 -0.31 -7.57 0.62
N CYS A 51 -1.24 -8.15 1.38
CA CYS A 51 -0.91 -8.89 2.59
C CYS A 51 -0.77 -10.38 2.25
N ARG A 52 0.35 -10.99 2.63
CA ARG A 52 0.59 -12.45 2.52
C ARG A 52 0.86 -13.06 3.89
N SER A 53 0.44 -14.30 4.08
CA SER A 53 0.72 -15.03 5.32
C SER A 53 2.23 -15.21 5.45
N TYR A 54 2.78 -15.09 6.67
CA TYR A 54 4.19 -15.41 6.90
C TYR A 54 4.50 -16.90 6.69
N GLU A 55 3.48 -17.76 6.71
CA GLU A 55 3.63 -19.22 6.54
C GLU A 55 3.85 -19.62 5.07
N GLU A 56 3.59 -18.70 4.14
CA GLU A 56 3.76 -18.91 2.69
C GLU A 56 5.09 -18.34 2.17
N ILE A 57 5.95 -17.84 3.06
CA ILE A 57 7.25 -17.20 2.76
C ILE A 57 8.40 -18.09 3.20
#